data_AF-A0AAU7QL87-F1
#
_entry.id   AF-A0AAU7QL87-F1
#
_cell.length_a   1.000
_cell.length_b   1.000
_cell.length_c   1.000
_cell.angle_alpha   90.00
_cell.angle_beta   90.00
_cell.angle_gamma   90.00
#
_symmetry.space_group_name_H-M   'P 1'
#
loop_
_entity.id
_entity.type
_entity.pdbx_description
1 polymer ?
#
loop_
_entity_poly.entity_id
_entity_poly.type
_entity_poly.pdbx_seq_one_letter_code
_entity_poly.pdbx_strand_id
1 'polypeptide(L)'
;MAVIDRVSWAGSPDTLAWRYPSDELSTWTQLIVNESQEAFVVSAGVYDGPFGAGRHTLTTANIPLLTKAIGLPFGGKSPFSAEVWFVNRVTNLDVRWGTPDPIQLLDPMYKVMVSVRAFGQYGVRIIDSKRFLLKLVGTVSKFDVATLSEYLRGAFITRIKTGIAHAIISQRQSVLEISTQLDSLSEKLKQSLAAEMLEGEFNSEVHHPQR
;
A
#
# COMPACT_ATOMS: atom_id res chain seq x y z
N MET A 1 -15.91 -29.70 -16.59
CA MET A 1 -15.75 -29.12 -15.24
C MET A 1 -14.35 -29.53 -14.78
N ALA A 2 -13.44 -28.58 -14.56
CA ALA A 2 -12.06 -28.91 -14.21
C ALA A 2 -12.03 -29.51 -12.79
N VAL A 3 -11.27 -30.60 -12.61
CA VAL A 3 -11.15 -31.31 -11.32
C VAL A 3 -10.17 -30.59 -10.38
N ILE A 4 -9.39 -29.64 -10.92
CA ILE A 4 -8.34 -28.90 -10.23
C ILE A 4 -8.40 -27.44 -10.70
N ASP A 5 -8.76 -26.53 -9.79
CA ASP A 5 -8.66 -25.10 -10.04
C ASP A 5 -7.24 -24.63 -9.80
N ARG A 6 -6.69 -23.87 -10.75
CA ARG A 6 -5.37 -23.22 -10.62
C ARG A 6 -5.57 -21.76 -10.28
N VAL A 7 -5.13 -21.35 -9.10
CA VAL A 7 -5.16 -19.96 -8.66
C VAL A 7 -3.74 -19.40 -8.72
N SER A 8 -3.55 -18.37 -9.55
CA SER A 8 -2.27 -17.67 -9.69
C SER A 8 -2.48 -16.19 -9.94
N TRP A 9 -1.48 -15.39 -9.61
CA TRP A 9 -1.46 -13.96 -9.88
C TRP A 9 -1.71 -13.62 -11.36
N ALA A 10 -2.59 -12.66 -11.61
CA ALA A 10 -2.84 -12.07 -12.93
C ALA A 10 -2.82 -10.53 -12.91
N GLY A 11 -2.28 -9.92 -11.86
CA GLY A 11 -2.17 -8.46 -11.73
C GLY A 11 -1.06 -7.86 -12.59
N SER A 12 -1.17 -6.56 -12.89
CA SER A 12 -0.11 -5.80 -13.57
C SER A 12 1.08 -5.53 -12.64
N PRO A 13 2.27 -5.18 -13.17
CA PRO A 13 3.45 -4.88 -12.34
C PRO A 13 3.23 -3.80 -11.26
N ASP A 14 2.41 -2.79 -11.56
CA ASP A 14 2.07 -1.69 -10.64
C ASP A 14 0.99 -2.07 -9.60
N THR A 15 0.46 -3.29 -9.68
CA THR A 15 -0.52 -3.78 -8.73
C THR A 15 0.19 -4.23 -7.45
N LEU A 16 -0.20 -3.64 -6.33
CA LEU A 16 0.34 -3.94 -5.01
C LEU A 16 -0.47 -5.06 -4.32
N ALA A 17 -1.80 -5.04 -4.46
CA ALA A 17 -2.68 -6.14 -4.05
C ALA A 17 -3.75 -6.44 -5.09
N TRP A 18 -4.10 -7.71 -5.20
CA TRP A 18 -5.11 -8.19 -6.12
C TRP A 18 -5.89 -9.35 -5.53
N ARG A 19 -7.22 -9.27 -5.62
CA ARG A 19 -8.14 -10.35 -5.28
C ARG A 19 -8.40 -11.20 -6.51
N TYR A 20 -8.24 -12.51 -6.37
CA TYR A 20 -8.62 -13.47 -7.40
C TYR A 20 -10.13 -13.36 -7.70
N PRO A 21 -10.59 -13.43 -8.96
CA PRO A 21 -11.96 -13.05 -9.31
C PRO A 21 -13.03 -14.08 -8.90
N SER A 22 -12.64 -15.33 -8.65
CA SER A 22 -13.57 -16.39 -8.24
C SER A 22 -13.45 -16.64 -6.75
N ASP A 23 -14.61 -16.65 -6.08
CA ASP A 23 -14.73 -16.99 -4.66
C ASP A 23 -15.12 -18.46 -4.45
N GLU A 24 -15.38 -19.19 -5.54
CA GLU A 24 -15.64 -20.63 -5.53
C GLU A 24 -14.32 -21.38 -5.72
N LEU A 25 -13.81 -21.96 -4.64
CA LEU A 25 -12.59 -22.77 -4.65
C LEU A 25 -12.92 -24.23 -4.37
N SER A 26 -12.33 -25.13 -5.15
CA SER A 26 -12.43 -26.57 -4.93
C SER A 26 -11.46 -27.05 -3.83
N THR A 27 -11.76 -28.17 -3.17
CA THR A 27 -10.93 -28.79 -2.10
C THR A 27 -9.51 -29.19 -2.55
N TRP A 28 -9.23 -29.19 -3.86
CA TRP A 28 -7.92 -29.53 -4.44
C TRP A 28 -7.30 -28.37 -5.23
N THR A 29 -7.75 -27.14 -4.95
CA THR A 29 -7.23 -25.94 -5.62
C THR A 29 -5.72 -25.84 -5.43
N GLN A 30 -5.01 -25.63 -6.54
CA GLN A 30 -3.57 -25.38 -6.55
C GLN A 30 -3.33 -23.87 -6.53
N LEU A 31 -2.86 -23.36 -5.40
CA LEU A 31 -2.40 -21.99 -5.25
C LEU A 31 -0.93 -21.90 -5.67
N ILE A 32 -0.63 -21.08 -6.67
CA ILE A 32 0.72 -20.83 -7.17
C ILE A 32 1.10 -19.39 -6.85
N VAL A 33 2.13 -19.24 -6.03
CA VAL A 33 2.64 -17.94 -5.57
C VAL A 33 4.04 -17.73 -6.15
N ASN A 34 4.27 -16.57 -6.76
CA ASN A 34 5.58 -16.22 -7.29
C ASN A 34 6.55 -15.79 -6.17
N GLU A 35 7.86 -15.83 -6.42
CA GLU A 35 8.89 -15.48 -5.43
C GLU A 35 8.76 -14.06 -4.88
N SER A 36 8.29 -13.14 -5.69
CA SER A 36 8.11 -11.74 -5.31
C SER A 36 6.75 -11.45 -4.65
N GLN A 37 5.99 -12.48 -4.31
CA GLN A 37 4.61 -12.37 -3.86
C GLN A 37 4.36 -13.16 -2.58
N GLU A 38 3.33 -12.72 -1.88
CA GLU A 38 2.71 -13.48 -0.81
C GLU A 38 1.22 -13.62 -1.13
N ALA A 39 0.61 -14.72 -0.73
CA ALA A 39 -0.83 -14.91 -0.85
C ALA A 39 -1.49 -15.12 0.51
N PHE A 40 -2.75 -14.75 0.61
CA PHE A 40 -3.61 -14.96 1.77
C PHE A 40 -4.93 -15.56 1.30
N VAL A 41 -5.43 -16.52 2.05
CA VAL A 41 -6.77 -17.06 1.84
C VAL A 41 -7.68 -16.48 2.90
N VAL A 42 -8.75 -15.82 2.50
CA VAL A 42 -9.71 -15.19 3.39
C VAL A 42 -10.96 -16.04 3.44
N SER A 43 -11.31 -16.51 4.64
CA SER A 43 -12.53 -17.28 4.87
C SER A 43 -13.21 -16.75 6.14
N ALA A 44 -14.53 -16.53 6.07
CA ALA A 44 -15.31 -15.96 7.17
C ALA A 44 -14.69 -14.67 7.76
N GLY A 45 -14.05 -13.84 6.93
CA GLY A 45 -13.39 -12.59 7.33
C GLY A 45 -12.02 -12.76 8.00
N VAL A 46 -11.48 -13.98 8.08
CA VAL A 46 -10.17 -14.25 8.67
C VAL A 46 -9.14 -14.54 7.57
N TYR A 47 -8.03 -13.81 7.61
CA TYR A 47 -6.89 -14.01 6.71
C TYR A 47 -6.01 -15.15 7.24
N ASP A 48 -5.88 -16.20 6.43
CA ASP A 48 -4.95 -17.30 6.61
C ASP A 48 -3.75 -17.18 5.66
N GLY A 49 -2.55 -17.51 6.15
CA GLY A 49 -1.27 -17.21 5.50
C GLY A 49 -0.32 -16.36 6.35
N PRO A 50 0.79 -15.83 5.79
CA PRO A 50 1.10 -15.77 4.36
C PRO A 50 1.52 -17.12 3.76
N PHE A 51 1.00 -17.41 2.57
CA PHE A 51 1.54 -18.44 1.69
C PHE A 51 2.69 -17.81 0.89
N GLY A 52 3.91 -18.30 1.12
CA GLY A 52 5.11 -17.84 0.41
C GLY A 52 5.23 -18.45 -0.99
N ALA A 53 6.38 -18.24 -1.63
CA ALA A 53 6.67 -18.70 -2.98
C ALA A 53 6.47 -20.22 -3.16
N GLY A 54 5.96 -20.62 -4.32
CA GLY A 54 5.80 -22.01 -4.71
C GLY A 54 4.35 -22.44 -4.86
N ARG A 55 4.16 -23.76 -4.88
CA ARG A 55 2.86 -24.41 -5.11
C ARG A 55 2.30 -24.94 -3.81
N HIS A 56 1.10 -24.49 -3.46
CA HIS A 56 0.38 -24.88 -2.26
C HIS A 56 -0.93 -25.56 -2.65
N THR A 57 -1.25 -26.68 -2.00
CA THR A 57 -2.56 -27.31 -2.17
C THR A 57 -3.46 -26.81 -1.05
N LEU A 58 -4.52 -26.09 -1.43
CA LEU A 58 -5.51 -25.62 -0.48
C LEU A 58 -6.40 -26.79 -0.10
N THR A 59 -6.33 -27.24 1.15
CA THR A 59 -7.18 -28.30 1.70
C THR A 59 -7.86 -27.80 2.96
N THR A 60 -9.03 -28.37 3.30
CA THR A 60 -9.73 -28.07 4.56
C THR A 60 -8.90 -28.37 5.82
N ALA A 61 -7.90 -29.23 5.71
CA ALA A 61 -6.99 -29.55 6.82
C ALA A 61 -5.94 -28.46 7.07
N ASN A 62 -5.54 -27.72 6.02
CA ASN A 62 -4.51 -26.68 6.12
C ASN A 62 -5.04 -25.32 6.56
N ILE A 63 -6.37 -25.14 6.57
CA ILE A 63 -7.03 -23.88 6.96
C ILE A 63 -8.03 -24.20 8.08
N PRO A 64 -7.67 -24.00 9.37
CA PRO A 64 -8.43 -24.47 10.52
C PRO A 64 -9.87 -23.93 10.63
N LEU A 65 -10.15 -22.75 10.04
CA LEU A 65 -11.51 -22.21 9.99
C LEU A 65 -12.41 -22.95 8.97
N LEU A 66 -11.85 -23.64 7.97
CA LEU A 66 -12.63 -24.36 6.95
C LEU A 66 -13.34 -25.60 7.51
N THR A 67 -12.82 -26.21 8.57
CA THR A 67 -13.40 -27.43 9.14
C THR A 67 -14.80 -27.19 9.74
N LYS A 68 -15.11 -25.96 10.14
CA LYS A 68 -16.40 -25.60 10.76
C LYS A 68 -17.56 -25.47 9.76
N ALA A 69 -17.29 -25.31 8.47
CA ALA A 69 -18.31 -25.05 7.45
C ALA A 69 -18.91 -26.31 6.78
N ILE A 70 -18.34 -27.49 7.00
CA ILE A 70 -18.68 -28.74 6.28
C ILE A 70 -20.08 -29.32 6.63
N GLY A 71 -20.77 -28.78 7.64
CA GLY A 71 -22.03 -29.35 8.15
C GLY A 71 -23.35 -28.73 7.65
N LEU A 72 -23.32 -27.73 6.77
CA LEU A 72 -24.52 -26.97 6.38
C LEU A 72 -25.09 -27.43 5.00
N PRO A 73 -26.42 -27.60 4.85
CA PRO A 73 -27.03 -28.09 3.62
C PRO A 73 -27.14 -26.96 2.58
N PHE A 74 -26.09 -26.72 1.79
CA PHE A 74 -25.97 -25.57 0.88
C PHE A 74 -26.46 -25.79 -0.57
N GLY A 75 -27.61 -26.45 -0.77
CA GLY A 75 -28.43 -26.30 -2.00
C GLY A 75 -27.73 -26.41 -3.37
N GLY A 76 -26.62 -27.16 -3.49
CA GLY A 76 -25.89 -27.34 -4.76
C GLY A 76 -24.80 -26.29 -5.07
N LYS A 77 -24.52 -25.35 -4.17
CA LYS A 77 -23.34 -24.45 -4.26
C LYS A 77 -22.17 -25.06 -3.49
N SER A 78 -20.94 -24.81 -3.95
CA SER A 78 -19.73 -25.23 -3.22
C SER A 78 -19.81 -24.71 -1.78
N PRO A 79 -19.66 -25.56 -0.74
CA PRO A 79 -19.67 -25.13 0.66
C PRO A 79 -18.47 -24.23 1.03
N PHE A 80 -17.59 -23.95 0.06
CA PHE A 80 -16.34 -23.23 0.22
C PHE A 80 -16.40 -21.91 -0.55
N SER A 81 -16.86 -20.84 0.10
CA SER A 81 -16.63 -19.48 -0.36
C SER A 81 -15.41 -18.91 0.37
N ALA A 82 -14.33 -18.74 -0.36
CA ALA A 82 -13.08 -18.20 0.16
C ALA A 82 -12.42 -17.31 -0.89
N GLU A 83 -11.89 -16.19 -0.47
CA GLU A 83 -11.20 -15.25 -1.35
C GLU A 83 -9.70 -15.53 -1.32
N VAL A 84 -9.02 -15.42 -2.46
CA VAL A 84 -7.56 -15.45 -2.51
C VAL A 84 -7.04 -14.06 -2.82
N TRP A 85 -6.22 -13.55 -1.93
CA TRP A 85 -5.53 -12.29 -2.07
C TRP A 85 -4.07 -12.53 -2.35
N PHE A 86 -3.53 -11.78 -3.29
CA PHE A 86 -2.11 -11.73 -3.56
C PHE A 86 -1.58 -10.35 -3.26
N VAL A 87 -0.40 -10.29 -2.66
CA VAL A 87 0.34 -9.06 -2.39
C VAL A 87 1.68 -9.13 -3.11
N ASN A 88 1.97 -8.10 -3.89
CA ASN A 88 3.22 -7.94 -4.59
C ASN A 88 4.23 -7.22 -3.68
N ARG A 89 5.37 -7.87 -3.42
CA ARG A 89 6.45 -7.35 -2.56
C ARG A 89 7.60 -6.74 -3.36
N VAL A 90 7.49 -6.66 -4.68
CA VAL A 90 8.44 -5.93 -5.52
C VAL A 90 8.53 -4.47 -5.04
N THR A 91 9.74 -3.93 -5.05
CA THR A 91 9.95 -2.50 -4.81
C THR A 91 9.65 -1.75 -6.09
N ASN A 92 8.62 -0.91 -6.08
CA ASN A 92 8.35 0.01 -7.19
C ASN A 92 9.10 1.32 -6.94
N LEU A 93 10.05 1.69 -7.80
CA LEU A 93 11.00 2.78 -7.57
C LEU A 93 10.63 4.11 -8.25
N ASP A 94 9.66 4.12 -9.16
CA ASP A 94 9.31 5.30 -10.00
C ASP A 94 7.95 5.88 -9.60
N VAL A 95 7.69 6.04 -8.30
CA VAL A 95 6.47 6.71 -7.82
C VAL A 95 6.71 8.22 -7.78
N ARG A 96 6.24 8.92 -8.81
CA ARG A 96 6.45 10.36 -8.99
C ARG A 96 5.49 11.19 -8.15
N TRP A 97 5.97 12.33 -7.66
CA TRP A 97 5.17 13.32 -6.97
C TRP A 97 5.54 14.74 -7.40
N GLY A 98 4.62 15.67 -7.17
CA GLY A 98 4.85 17.09 -7.39
C GLY A 98 3.92 17.94 -6.56
N THR A 99 4.37 19.14 -6.20
CA THR A 99 3.51 20.13 -5.55
C THR A 99 2.48 20.65 -6.58
N PRO A 100 1.16 20.50 -6.36
CA PRO A 100 0.15 20.99 -7.29
C PRO A 100 0.18 22.52 -7.39
N ASP A 101 0.26 23.17 -6.23
CA ASP A 101 0.38 24.62 -6.12
C ASP A 101 1.79 25.05 -5.72
N PRO A 102 2.28 26.19 -6.23
CA PRO A 102 3.55 26.75 -5.83
C PRO A 102 3.56 27.14 -4.34
N ILE A 103 4.71 26.95 -3.71
CA ILE A 103 5.02 27.43 -2.35
C ILE A 103 5.50 28.87 -2.49
N GLN A 104 4.76 29.81 -1.90
CA GLN A 104 5.15 31.23 -1.87
C GLN A 104 6.11 31.45 -0.71
N LEU A 105 7.32 31.93 -0.99
CA LEU A 105 8.38 32.12 -0.01
C LEU A 105 9.03 33.49 -0.19
N LEU A 106 9.47 34.09 0.91
CA LEU A 106 10.37 35.24 0.88
C LEU A 106 11.80 34.72 0.96
N ASP A 107 12.59 34.94 -0.09
CA ASP A 107 13.99 34.52 -0.09
C ASP A 107 14.75 35.21 1.06
N PRO A 108 15.42 34.43 1.95
CA PRO A 108 16.03 35.00 3.15
C PRO A 108 17.26 35.84 2.84
N MET A 109 17.93 35.65 1.70
CA MET A 109 19.16 36.34 1.31
C MET A 109 18.86 37.57 0.49
N TYR A 110 18.05 37.42 -0.56
CA TYR A 110 17.74 38.48 -1.52
C TYR A 110 16.48 39.29 -1.16
N LYS A 111 15.68 38.84 -0.18
CA LYS A 111 14.44 39.50 0.28
C LYS A 111 13.41 39.71 -0.82
N VAL A 112 13.38 38.80 -1.80
CA VAL A 112 12.40 38.80 -2.91
C VAL A 112 11.37 37.70 -2.72
N MET A 113 10.14 37.96 -3.13
CA MET A 113 9.09 36.94 -3.15
C MET A 113 9.33 35.99 -4.32
N VAL A 114 9.37 34.69 -4.04
CA VAL A 114 9.59 33.63 -5.02
C VAL A 114 8.53 32.55 -4.89
N SER A 115 8.07 32.04 -6.03
CA SER A 115 7.14 30.93 -6.12
C SER A 115 7.91 29.66 -6.48
N VAL A 116 8.00 28.72 -5.55
CA VAL A 116 8.76 27.48 -5.71
C VAL A 116 7.83 26.30 -5.95
N ARG A 117 8.14 25.46 -6.94
CA ARG A 117 7.52 24.15 -7.11
C ARG A 117 8.58 23.07 -6.94
N ALA A 118 8.17 21.95 -6.38
CA ALA A 118 9.05 20.80 -6.20
C ALA A 118 8.43 19.56 -6.81
N PHE A 119 9.29 18.75 -7.39
CA PHE A 119 8.97 17.47 -8.01
C PHE A 119 10.00 16.47 -7.55
N GLY A 120 9.61 15.21 -7.47
CA GLY A 120 10.51 14.13 -7.13
C GLY A 120 9.88 12.77 -7.37
N GLN A 121 10.59 11.74 -6.92
CA GLN A 121 10.14 10.37 -6.95
C GLN A 121 10.49 9.66 -5.65
N TYR A 122 9.74 8.64 -5.28
CA TYR A 122 10.06 7.76 -4.17
C TYR A 122 9.81 6.30 -4.55
N GLY A 123 10.43 5.41 -3.77
CA GLY A 123 10.20 3.98 -3.88
C GLY A 123 9.20 3.49 -2.84
N VAL A 124 8.35 2.54 -3.22
CA VAL A 124 7.40 1.87 -2.34
C VAL A 124 7.67 0.37 -2.34
N ARG A 125 7.66 -0.23 -1.15
CA ARG A 125 7.66 -1.68 -0.97
C ARG A 125 6.75 -2.05 0.19
N ILE A 126 5.97 -3.11 0.02
CA ILE A 126 5.16 -3.69 1.09
C ILE A 126 6.05 -4.57 1.99
N ILE A 127 6.13 -4.19 3.26
CA ILE A 127 6.88 -4.93 4.29
C ILE A 127 5.99 -5.97 4.97
N ASP A 128 4.84 -5.52 5.48
CA ASP A 128 3.82 -6.33 6.15
C ASP A 128 2.56 -6.41 5.27
N SER A 129 2.43 -7.53 4.57
CA SER A 129 1.34 -7.79 3.63
C SER A 129 -0.03 -7.90 4.34
N LYS A 130 -0.08 -8.45 5.56
CA LYS A 130 -1.34 -8.63 6.29
C LYS A 130 -1.87 -7.29 6.79
N ARG A 131 -1.00 -6.47 7.41
CA ARG A 131 -1.39 -5.12 7.83
C ARG A 131 -1.79 -4.27 6.63
N PHE A 132 -1.05 -4.35 5.53
CA PHE A 132 -1.38 -3.66 4.28
C PHE A 132 -2.80 -4.02 3.78
N LEU A 133 -3.12 -5.31 3.68
CA LEU A 133 -4.46 -5.76 3.24
C LEU A 133 -5.57 -5.25 4.17
N LEU A 134 -5.40 -5.41 5.49
CA LEU A 134 -6.41 -5.06 6.49
C LEU A 134 -6.68 -3.54 6.57
N LYS A 135 -5.65 -2.75 6.32
CA LYS A 135 -5.65 -1.33 6.68
C LYS A 135 -5.78 -0.42 5.45
N LEU A 136 -5.09 -0.71 4.35
CA LEU A 136 -5.12 0.12 3.14
C LEU A 136 -6.02 -0.43 2.04
N VAL A 137 -6.01 -1.73 1.81
CA VAL A 137 -6.74 -2.33 0.68
C VAL A 137 -8.24 -2.42 0.96
N GLY A 138 -8.63 -2.81 2.17
CA GLY A 138 -10.04 -2.85 2.55
C GLY A 138 -10.85 -3.79 1.64
N THR A 139 -11.83 -3.23 0.91
CA THR A 139 -12.81 -4.00 0.10
C THR A 139 -12.60 -3.93 -1.42
N VAL A 140 -11.59 -3.20 -1.92
CA VAL A 140 -11.39 -3.06 -3.37
C VAL A 140 -10.71 -4.28 -3.97
N SER A 141 -11.19 -4.82 -5.09
CA SER A 141 -10.61 -6.05 -5.69
C SER A 141 -9.18 -5.89 -6.23
N LYS A 142 -8.70 -4.65 -6.41
CA LYS A 142 -7.36 -4.32 -6.89
C LYS A 142 -6.89 -3.04 -6.21
N PHE A 143 -5.65 -3.04 -5.76
CA PHE A 143 -4.98 -1.87 -5.20
C PHE A 143 -3.63 -1.70 -5.89
N ASP A 144 -3.41 -0.53 -6.48
CA ASP A 144 -2.21 -0.20 -7.25
C ASP A 144 -1.47 1.02 -6.68
N VAL A 145 -0.29 1.28 -7.24
CA VAL A 145 0.56 2.41 -6.84
C VAL A 145 -0.13 3.77 -7.03
N ALA A 146 -0.99 3.90 -8.05
CA ALA A 146 -1.73 5.14 -8.28
C ALA A 146 -2.73 5.41 -7.14
N THR A 147 -3.47 4.38 -6.73
CA THR A 147 -4.41 4.43 -5.60
C THR A 147 -3.68 4.77 -4.30
N LEU A 148 -2.52 4.14 -4.05
CA LEU A 148 -1.67 4.47 -2.90
C LEU A 148 -1.22 5.93 -2.91
N SER A 149 -0.77 6.41 -4.07
CA SER A 149 -0.26 7.78 -4.23
C SER A 149 -1.36 8.80 -3.96
N GLU A 150 -2.60 8.50 -4.35
CA GLU A 150 -3.75 9.36 -4.09
C GLU A 150 -4.10 9.40 -2.59
N TYR A 151 -4.10 8.24 -1.94
CA TYR A 151 -4.36 8.14 -0.50
C TYR A 151 -3.37 8.97 0.32
N LEU A 152 -2.08 8.87 -0.02
CA LEU A 152 -1.01 9.56 0.71
C LEU A 152 -0.79 11.01 0.25
N ARG A 153 -1.45 11.45 -0.83
CA ARG A 153 -1.20 12.74 -1.50
C ARG A 153 -1.25 13.91 -0.52
N GLY A 154 -2.29 13.98 0.30
CA GLY A 154 -2.52 15.10 1.22
C GLY A 154 -1.42 15.25 2.27
N ALA A 155 -1.14 14.15 2.98
CA ALA A 155 -0.09 14.08 3.99
C ALA A 155 1.30 14.37 3.40
N PHE A 156 1.65 13.68 2.31
CA PHE A 156 2.95 13.83 1.65
C PHE A 156 3.18 15.26 1.16
N ILE A 157 2.23 15.85 0.43
CA ILE A 157 2.38 17.21 -0.09
C ILE A 157 2.55 18.20 1.05
N THR A 158 1.78 18.05 2.13
CA THR A 158 1.86 18.94 3.28
C THR A 158 3.25 18.88 3.91
N ARG A 159 3.79 17.69 4.18
CA ARG A 159 5.13 17.54 4.76
C ARG A 159 6.26 17.98 3.86
N ILE A 160 6.14 17.71 2.57
CA ILE A 160 7.11 18.17 1.58
C ILE A 160 7.13 19.70 1.53
N LYS A 161 5.95 20.34 1.43
CA LYS A 161 5.85 21.81 1.43
C LYS A 161 6.43 22.42 2.71
N THR A 162 6.09 21.87 3.88
CA THR A 162 6.63 22.32 5.17
C THR A 162 8.15 22.11 5.25
N GLY A 163 8.66 20.96 4.81
CA GLY A 163 10.08 20.65 4.84
C GLY A 163 10.92 21.56 3.94
N ILE A 164 10.43 21.84 2.72
CA ILE A 164 11.06 22.79 1.79
C ILE A 164 11.07 24.20 2.38
N ALA A 165 9.92 24.68 2.87
CA ALA A 165 9.81 26.01 3.47
C ALA A 165 10.73 26.15 4.69
N HIS A 166 10.80 25.14 5.55
CA HIS A 166 11.68 25.11 6.71
C HIS A 166 13.16 25.09 6.32
N ALA A 167 13.53 24.35 5.27
CA ALA A 167 14.91 24.33 4.78
C ALA A 167 15.35 25.71 4.28
N ILE A 168 14.50 26.39 3.50
CA ILE A 168 14.79 27.72 2.96
C ILE A 168 14.82 28.77 4.08
N ILE A 169 13.75 28.87 4.86
CA ILE A 169 13.57 29.96 5.83
C ILE A 169 14.47 29.79 7.05
N SER A 170 14.44 28.63 7.72
CA SER A 170 15.12 28.44 9.01
C SER A 170 16.63 28.31 8.85
N GLN A 171 17.11 27.70 7.75
CA GLN A 171 18.55 27.57 7.48
C GLN A 171 19.11 28.79 6.73
N ARG A 172 18.29 29.83 6.50
CA ARG A 172 18.63 31.05 5.75
C ARG A 172 19.26 30.76 4.39
N GLN A 173 18.75 29.74 3.71
CA GLN A 173 19.25 29.34 2.40
C GLN A 173 18.51 30.08 1.30
N SER A 174 19.28 30.63 0.36
CA SER A 174 18.71 31.17 -0.86
C SER A 174 18.06 30.04 -1.67
N VAL A 175 16.90 30.32 -2.25
CA VAL A 175 16.23 29.39 -3.17
C VAL A 175 17.11 29.11 -4.39
N LEU A 176 17.97 30.07 -4.78
CA LEU A 176 18.88 29.92 -5.92
C LEU A 176 20.02 28.93 -5.64
N GLU A 177 20.32 28.65 -4.37
CA GLU A 177 21.43 27.80 -3.94
C GLU A 177 20.96 26.44 -3.39
N ILE A 178 19.64 26.24 -3.25
CA ILE A 178 19.06 25.02 -2.66
C ILE A 178 19.43 23.74 -3.43
N SER A 179 19.76 23.87 -4.72
CA SER A 179 20.22 22.77 -5.57
C SER A 179 21.46 22.07 -5.01
N THR A 180 22.31 22.81 -4.28
CA THR A 180 23.53 22.27 -3.67
C THR A 180 23.26 21.38 -2.45
N GLN A 181 22.03 21.39 -1.93
CA GLN A 181 21.67 20.70 -0.69
C GLN A 181 20.50 19.71 -0.84
N LEU A 182 20.11 19.40 -2.08
CA LEU A 182 18.97 18.54 -2.37
C LEU A 182 19.09 17.15 -1.71
N ASP A 183 20.28 16.57 -1.61
CA ASP A 183 20.49 15.28 -0.95
C ASP A 183 20.14 15.34 0.54
N SER A 184 20.63 16.39 1.23
CA SER A 184 20.36 16.59 2.65
C SER A 184 18.87 16.87 2.92
N LEU A 185 18.23 17.61 2.01
CA LEU A 185 16.80 17.88 2.07
C LEU A 185 16.00 16.59 1.83
N SER A 186 16.41 15.77 0.87
CA SER A 186 15.77 14.49 0.54
C SER A 186 15.82 13.53 1.73
N GLU A 187 16.95 13.41 2.43
CA GLU A 187 17.05 12.57 3.62
C GLU A 187 16.20 13.10 4.78
N LYS A 188 16.16 14.42 5.01
CA LYS A 188 15.26 15.03 6.01
C LYS A 188 13.79 14.77 5.70
N LEU A 189 13.39 14.93 4.43
CA LEU A 189 12.02 14.67 3.98
C LEU A 189 11.67 13.18 4.14
N LYS A 190 12.57 12.28 3.77
CA LYS A 190 12.41 10.84 3.94
C LYS A 190 12.19 10.46 5.41
N GLN A 191 12.95 11.03 6.34
CA GLN A 191 12.77 10.78 7.78
C GLN A 191 11.41 11.28 8.28
N SER A 192 11.01 12.49 7.87
CA SER A 192 9.70 13.08 8.21
C SER A 192 8.53 12.24 7.69
N LEU A 193 8.62 11.80 6.42
CA LEU A 193 7.59 10.96 5.80
C LEU A 193 7.57 9.54 6.38
N ALA A 194 8.73 8.98 6.73
CA ALA A 194 8.81 7.65 7.34
C ALA A 194 8.11 7.60 8.70
N ALA A 195 8.21 8.66 9.51
CA ALA A 195 7.47 8.76 10.77
C ALA A 195 5.95 8.70 10.52
N GLU A 196 5.44 9.37 9.48
CA GLU A 196 4.03 9.34 9.13
C GLU A 196 3.59 7.96 8.59
N MET A 197 4.44 7.30 7.79
CA MET A 197 4.17 5.94 7.29
C MET A 197 4.25 4.85 8.38
N LEU A 198 5.01 5.07 9.46
CA LEU A 198 5.19 4.12 10.57
C LEU A 198 4.26 4.39 11.76
N GLU A 199 4.02 5.66 12.08
CA GLU A 199 3.24 6.12 13.26
C GLU A 199 1.85 6.66 12.89
N GLY A 200 1.65 7.19 11.69
CA GLY A 200 0.43 7.87 11.27
C GLY A 200 -0.52 6.98 10.46
N GLU A 201 -1.82 7.11 10.75
CA GLU A 201 -2.96 6.61 9.97
C GLU A 201 -3.38 5.14 10.08
N PHE A 202 -3.30 4.50 11.26
CA PHE A 202 -4.28 3.43 11.59
C PHE A 202 -4.83 3.43 13.01
N ASN A 203 -4.68 4.56 13.72
CA ASN A 203 -5.36 4.86 14.98
C ASN A 203 -6.30 6.06 14.76
N SER A 204 -7.39 5.86 14.01
CA SER A 204 -8.45 6.86 13.94
C SER A 204 -9.39 6.70 15.13
N GLU A 205 -9.08 7.37 16.24
CA GLU A 205 -10.11 7.89 17.14
C GLU A 205 -10.10 9.41 17.03
N VAL A 206 -10.73 9.92 15.97
CA VAL A 206 -11.12 11.33 15.91
C VAL A 206 -12.37 11.47 16.76
N HIS A 207 -12.19 11.67 18.06
CA HIS A 207 -13.27 12.14 18.93
C HIS A 207 -13.44 13.64 18.65
N HIS A 208 -14.47 14.00 17.87
CA HIS A 208 -14.88 15.39 17.75
C HIS A 208 -15.31 15.90 19.13
N PRO A 209 -14.77 17.02 19.64
CA PRO A 209 -15.40 17.70 20.76
C PRO A 209 -16.71 18.30 20.27
N GLN A 210 -17.83 17.74 20.75
CA GLN A 210 -19.14 18.38 20.68
C GLN A 210 -19.02 19.77 21.33
N ARG A 211 -19.33 20.81 20.56
CA ARG A 211 -19.66 22.14 21.06
C ARG A 211 -21.02 22.53 20.51
#